data_AF-A0A368H5E0-F1
#
_entry.id   AF-A0A368H5E0-F1
#
_cell.length_a   1.000
_cell.length_b   1.000
_cell.length_c   1.000
_cell.angle_alpha   90.00
_cell.angle_beta   90.00
_cell.angle_gamma   90.00
#
_symmetry.space_group_name_H-M   'P 1'
#
loop_
_entity.id
_entity.type
_entity.pdbx_description
1 polymer ?
#
loop_
_entity_poly.entity_id
_entity_poly.type
_entity_poly.pdbx_seq_one_letter_code
_entity_poly.pdbx_strand_id
1 'polypeptide(L)'
;MVYFYSISVIIVVFYGLGLFGNFNIIWATYRKRHLRKKHGLLLASLAGYHIVCISSQWVNLTYSISHQLPRQDECFKWILPYTFALCAQAMMYVVIVGDLLAAILVPLRYNYDTGTGKVLCFGKNVLQLRITKAFITA
;
A
#
# COMPACT_ATOMS: atom_id res chain seq x y z
N MET A 1 26.50 -7.79 -20.65
CA MET A 1 26.54 -6.38 -20.17
C MET A 1 25.27 -5.60 -20.54
N VAL A 2 24.76 -5.69 -21.77
CA VAL A 2 23.53 -4.99 -22.21
C VAL A 2 22.29 -5.29 -21.34
N TYR A 3 22.03 -6.57 -21.02
CA TYR A 3 20.88 -6.97 -20.19
C TYR A 3 20.89 -6.35 -18.78
N PHE A 4 22.06 -6.28 -18.15
CA PHE A 4 22.20 -5.70 -16.81
C PHE A 4 21.87 -4.20 -16.85
N TYR A 5 22.35 -3.50 -17.87
CA TYR A 5 22.07 -2.07 -18.08
C TYR A 5 20.59 -1.80 -18.31
N SER A 6 19.93 -2.60 -19.16
CA SER A 6 18.48 -2.47 -19.41
C SER A 6 17.65 -2.68 -18.14
N ILE A 7 18.01 -3.66 -17.31
CA ILE A 7 17.32 -3.93 -16.04
C ILE A 7 17.48 -2.75 -15.07
N SER A 8 18.69 -2.22 -14.90
CA SER A 8 18.94 -1.07 -14.02
C SER A 8 18.14 0.16 -14.44
N VAL A 9 18.10 0.49 -15.75
CA VAL A 9 17.34 1.64 -16.26
C VAL A 9 15.85 1.48 -15.98
N ILE A 10 15.29 0.29 -16.22
CA ILE A 10 13.88 0.00 -15.92
C ILE A 10 13.59 0.21 -14.43
N ILE A 11 14.43 -0.32 -13.54
CA ILE A 11 14.22 -0.17 -12.09
C ILE A 11 14.25 1.30 -11.67
N VAL A 12 15.15 2.10 -12.22
CA VAL A 12 15.23 3.56 -11.95
C VAL A 12 13.97 4.29 -12.40
N VAL A 13 13.43 3.95 -13.56
CA VAL A 13 12.20 4.56 -14.07
C VAL A 13 11.00 4.18 -13.21
N PHE A 14 10.83 2.90 -12.89
CA PHE A 14 9.74 2.42 -12.05
C PHE A 14 9.81 2.99 -10.63
N TYR A 15 11.00 3.21 -10.10
CA TYR A 15 11.19 3.90 -8.84
C TYR A 15 10.70 5.35 -8.86
N GLY A 16 11.13 6.13 -9.85
CA GLY A 16 10.73 7.53 -9.97
C GLY A 16 9.22 7.66 -10.11
N LEU A 17 8.62 6.82 -10.96
CA LEU A 17 7.17 6.75 -11.12
C LEU A 17 6.45 6.30 -9.84
N GLY A 18 7.00 5.30 -9.14
CA GLY A 18 6.45 4.79 -7.89
C GLY A 18 6.48 5.83 -6.77
N LEU A 19 7.59 6.52 -6.57
CA LEU A 19 7.70 7.60 -5.58
C LEU A 19 6.78 8.77 -5.92
N PHE A 20 6.81 9.22 -7.17
CA PHE A 20 5.99 10.35 -7.60
C PHE A 20 4.50 10.03 -7.48
N GLY A 21 4.08 8.82 -7.86
CA GLY A 21 2.69 8.35 -7.73
C GLY A 21 2.23 8.25 -6.28
N ASN A 22 3.02 7.60 -5.42
CA ASN A 22 2.66 7.44 -4.00
C ASN A 22 2.69 8.77 -3.23
N PHE A 23 3.65 9.65 -3.52
CA PHE A 23 3.72 10.98 -2.92
C PHE A 23 2.54 11.86 -3.34
N ASN A 24 2.16 11.81 -4.62
CA ASN A 24 1.01 12.55 -5.12
C ASN A 24 -0.31 12.05 -4.50
N ILE A 25 -0.45 10.75 -4.22
CA ILE A 25 -1.60 10.19 -3.48
C ILE A 25 -1.65 10.75 -2.05
N ILE A 26 -0.52 10.79 -1.35
CA ILE A 26 -0.44 11.35 0.01
C ILE A 26 -0.81 12.84 -0.02
N TRP A 27 -0.25 13.59 -0.97
CA TRP A 27 -0.54 15.01 -1.17
C TRP A 27 -2.02 15.27 -1.50
N ALA A 28 -2.61 14.48 -2.40
CA ALA A 28 -4.02 14.55 -2.76
C ALA A 28 -4.93 14.24 -1.55
N THR A 29 -4.55 13.25 -0.74
CA THR A 29 -5.25 12.89 0.50
C THR A 29 -5.17 14.00 1.54
N TYR A 30 -4.03 14.68 1.64
CA TYR A 30 -3.85 15.85 2.50
C TYR A 30 -4.70 17.05 2.06
N ARG A 31 -4.74 17.32 0.75
CA ARG A 31 -5.42 18.49 0.17
C ARG A 31 -6.95 18.37 0.16
N LYS A 32 -7.51 17.18 -0.04
CA LYS A 32 -8.97 16.97 -0.13
C LYS A 32 -9.55 16.46 1.19
N ARG A 33 -10.12 17.38 1.99
CA ARG A 33 -10.84 17.04 3.24
C ARG A 33 -12.02 16.06 3.07
N HIS A 34 -12.62 15.97 1.89
CA HIS A 34 -13.67 15.01 1.58
C HIS A 34 -13.15 13.55 1.54
N LEU A 35 -11.88 13.34 1.15
CA LEU A 35 -11.24 12.03 1.10
C LEU A 35 -10.65 11.61 2.45
N ARG A 36 -10.54 12.53 3.42
CA ARG A 36 -10.10 12.29 4.83
C ARG A 36 -11.06 11.41 5.66
N LYS A 37 -11.98 10.68 5.03
CA LYS A 37 -12.69 9.59 5.70
C LYS A 37 -11.68 8.46 5.99
N LYS A 38 -12.03 7.55 6.91
CA LYS A 38 -11.15 6.46 7.37
C LYS A 38 -10.45 5.70 6.22
N HIS A 39 -11.15 5.50 5.11
CA HIS A 39 -10.63 4.87 3.90
C HIS A 39 -9.44 5.62 3.27
N GLY A 40 -9.50 6.95 3.17
CA GLY A 40 -8.39 7.74 2.62
C GLY A 40 -7.17 7.77 3.54
N LEU A 41 -7.38 7.71 4.86
CA LEU A 41 -6.27 7.56 5.82
C LEU A 41 -5.56 6.22 5.64
N LEU A 42 -6.32 5.13 5.44
CA LEU A 42 -5.79 3.78 5.19
C LEU A 42 -4.99 3.73 3.88
N LEU A 43 -5.49 4.42 2.85
CA LEU A 43 -4.82 4.51 1.55
C LEU A 43 -3.51 5.33 1.65
N ALA A 44 -3.51 6.41 2.44
CA ALA A 44 -2.31 7.19 2.70
C ALA A 44 -1.27 6.43 3.53
N SER A 45 -1.69 5.67 4.55
CA SER A 45 -0.77 4.80 5.29
C SER A 45 -0.18 3.72 4.38
N LEU A 46 -0.99 3.11 3.51
CA LEU A 46 -0.53 2.13 2.53
C LEU A 46 0.51 2.74 1.57
N ALA A 47 0.26 3.94 1.04
CA ALA A 47 1.20 4.66 0.19
C ALA A 47 2.52 4.96 0.94
N GLY A 48 2.44 5.28 2.23
CA GLY A 48 3.61 5.42 3.11
C GLY A 48 4.43 4.13 3.23
N TYR A 49 3.78 2.99 3.50
CA TYR A 49 4.45 1.67 3.54
C TYR A 49 5.11 1.31 2.19
N HIS A 50 4.44 1.65 1.09
CA HIS A 50 5.00 1.46 -0.25
C HIS A 50 6.27 2.28 -0.47
N ILE A 51 6.31 3.55 -0.03
CA ILE A 51 7.50 4.39 -0.13
C ILE A 51 8.65 3.80 0.71
N VAL A 52 8.36 3.31 1.92
CA VAL A 52 9.36 2.66 2.78
C VAL A 52 9.90 1.39 2.12
N CYS A 53 9.04 0.50 1.63
CA CYS A 53 9.48 -0.71 0.92
C CYS A 53 10.34 -0.39 -0.30
N ILE A 54 9.90 0.56 -1.11
CA ILE A 54 10.63 1.01 -2.30
C ILE A 54 11.99 1.59 -1.90
N SER A 55 12.07 2.40 -0.83
CA SER A 55 13.33 2.97 -0.35
C SER A 55 14.32 1.90 0.15
N SER A 56 13.85 0.88 0.87
CA SER A 56 14.68 -0.24 1.33
C SER A 56 15.22 -1.07 0.17
N GLN A 57 14.40 -1.29 -0.86
CA GLN A 57 14.81 -2.00 -2.07
C GLN A 57 15.93 -1.25 -2.81
N TRP A 58 15.90 0.08 -2.76
CA TRP A 58 16.93 0.95 -3.35
C TRP A 58 18.27 0.88 -2.67
N VAL A 59 18.26 0.88 -1.34
CA VAL A 59 19.48 0.67 -0.54
C VAL A 59 20.10 -0.68 -0.90
N ASN A 60 19.28 -1.74 -0.96
CA ASN A 60 19.75 -3.08 -1.32
C ASN A 60 20.32 -3.15 -2.75
N LEU A 61 19.69 -2.50 -3.72
CA LEU A 61 20.19 -2.41 -5.10
C LEU A 61 21.52 -1.66 -5.18
N THR A 62 21.67 -0.59 -4.41
CA THR A 62 22.90 0.21 -4.37
C THR A 62 24.07 -0.61 -3.82
N TYR A 63 23.85 -1.39 -2.76
CA TYR A 63 24.85 -2.34 -2.25
C TYR A 63 25.21 -3.41 -3.27
N SER A 64 24.21 -3.93 -4.01
CA SER A 64 24.42 -4.92 -5.06
C SER A 64 25.26 -4.39 -6.21
N ILE A 65 25.06 -3.13 -6.62
CA ILE A 65 25.84 -2.46 -7.67
C ILE A 65 27.26 -2.14 -7.19
N SER A 66 27.43 -1.74 -5.93
CA SER A 66 28.75 -1.45 -5.35
C SER A 66 29.62 -2.69 -5.05
N HIS A 67 29.14 -3.90 -5.37
CA HIS A 67 29.84 -5.18 -5.10
C HIS A 67 30.27 -5.37 -3.63
N GLN A 68 29.71 -4.60 -2.70
CA GLN A 68 29.97 -4.74 -1.27
C GLN A 68 28.91 -5.67 -0.71
N LEU A 69 29.32 -6.88 -0.34
CA LEU A 69 28.45 -7.77 0.44
C LEU A 69 28.26 -7.14 1.83
N PRO A 70 27.03 -6.78 2.22
CA PRO A 70 26.77 -6.36 3.58
C PRO A 70 27.11 -7.50 4.54
N ARG A 71 27.70 -7.18 5.69
CA ARG A 71 27.97 -8.16 6.75
C ARG A 71 26.64 -8.82 7.15
N GLN A 72 26.63 -10.15 7.34
CA GLN A 72 25.39 -10.93 7.55
C GLN A 72 24.50 -10.38 8.67
N ASP A 73 25.12 -9.85 9.73
CA ASP A 73 24.45 -9.24 10.88
C ASP A 73 23.59 -8.03 10.50
N GLU A 74 24.10 -7.18 9.60
CA GLU A 74 23.41 -6.00 9.11
C GLU A 74 22.35 -6.38 8.07
N CYS A 75 22.66 -7.36 7.22
CA CYS A 75 21.72 -7.82 6.18
C CYS A 75 20.42 -8.34 6.79
N PHE A 76 20.49 -9.14 7.87
CA PHE A 76 19.30 -9.63 8.56
C PHE A 76 18.49 -8.48 9.19
N LYS A 77 19.19 -7.47 9.71
CA LYS A 77 18.59 -6.30 10.36
C LYS A 77 17.88 -5.36 9.37
N TRP A 78 18.34 -5.30 8.13
CA TRP A 78 17.68 -4.56 7.04
C TRP A 78 16.54 -5.35 6.36
N ILE A 79 16.70 -6.67 6.22
CA ILE A 79 15.71 -7.50 5.52
C ILE A 79 14.46 -7.78 6.36
N LEU A 80 14.61 -7.85 7.68
CA LEU A 80 13.52 -8.13 8.61
C LEU A 80 12.44 -7.03 8.64
N PRO A 81 12.76 -5.74 8.81
CA PRO A 81 11.75 -4.67 8.74
C PRO A 81 11.16 -4.53 7.33
N TYR A 82 11.94 -4.78 6.28
CA TYR A 82 11.45 -4.80 4.90
C TYR A 82 10.40 -5.89 4.69
N THR A 83 10.70 -7.11 5.12
CA THR A 83 9.78 -8.26 5.00
C THR A 83 8.51 -8.03 5.81
N PHE A 84 8.63 -7.48 7.03
CA PHE A 84 7.49 -7.13 7.85
C PHE A 84 6.60 -6.07 7.19
N ALA A 85 7.19 -5.00 6.65
CA ALA A 85 6.47 -3.94 5.94
C ALA A 85 5.75 -4.49 4.70
N LEU A 86 6.39 -5.40 3.96
CA LEU A 86 5.79 -6.07 2.80
C LEU A 86 4.56 -6.90 3.18
N CYS A 87 4.67 -7.69 4.26
CA CYS A 87 3.56 -8.47 4.78
C CYS A 87 2.40 -7.58 5.24
N ALA A 88 2.70 -6.50 5.97
CA ALA A 88 1.70 -5.52 6.39
C ALA A 88 0.99 -4.86 5.19
N GLN A 89 1.74 -4.47 4.17
CA GLN A 89 1.21 -3.88 2.94
C GLN A 89 0.30 -4.87 2.18
N ALA A 90 0.68 -6.15 2.09
CA ALA A 90 -0.13 -7.19 1.45
C ALA A 90 -1.48 -7.39 2.18
N MET A 91 -1.45 -7.43 3.51
CA MET A 91 -2.67 -7.54 4.33
C MET A 91 -3.60 -6.35 4.11
N MET A 92 -3.07 -5.13 4.03
CA MET A 92 -3.86 -3.94 3.73
C MET A 92 -4.51 -4.00 2.34
N TYR A 93 -3.81 -4.52 1.33
CA TYR A 93 -4.37 -4.71 0.00
C TYR A 93 -5.57 -5.66 0.00
N VAL A 94 -5.46 -6.79 0.70
CA VAL A 94 -6.56 -7.77 0.82
C VAL A 94 -7.79 -7.12 1.47
N VAL A 95 -7.59 -6.32 2.52
CA VAL A 95 -8.69 -5.61 3.20
C VAL A 95 -9.36 -4.59 2.27
N ILE A 96 -8.57 -3.80 1.53
CA ILE A 96 -9.09 -2.77 0.61
C ILE A 96 -9.87 -3.42 -0.53
N VAL A 97 -9.32 -4.47 -1.14
CA VAL A 97 -9.99 -5.22 -2.21
C VAL A 97 -11.25 -5.90 -1.69
N GLY A 98 -11.23 -6.44 -0.47
CA GLY A 98 -12.42 -6.99 0.20
C GLY A 98 -13.51 -5.95 0.42
N ASP A 99 -13.17 -4.76 0.91
CA ASP A 99 -14.11 -3.64 1.11
C ASP A 99 -14.71 -3.15 -0.22
N LEU A 100 -13.89 -3.10 -1.28
CA LEU A 100 -14.33 -2.77 -2.63
C LEU A 100 -15.26 -3.84 -3.21
N LEU A 101 -14.89 -5.11 -3.08
CA LEU A 101 -15.68 -6.24 -3.56
C LEU A 101 -17.03 -6.30 -2.85
N ALA A 102 -17.07 -6.11 -1.53
CA ALA A 102 -18.31 -6.01 -0.77
C ALA A 102 -19.18 -4.82 -1.23
N ALA A 103 -18.56 -3.66 -1.48
CA ALA A 103 -19.27 -2.48 -1.98
C ALA A 103 -19.87 -2.69 -3.38
N ILE A 104 -19.31 -3.60 -4.20
CA ILE A 104 -19.80 -3.94 -5.54
C ILE A 104 -20.83 -5.09 -5.49
N LEU A 105 -20.60 -6.12 -4.67
CA LEU A 105 -21.50 -7.28 -4.56
C LEU A 105 -22.84 -6.94 -3.90
N VAL A 106 -22.87 -6.03 -2.92
CA VAL A 106 -24.11 -5.61 -2.26
C VAL A 106 -25.12 -4.99 -3.23
N PRO A 107 -24.78 -3.98 -4.07
CA PRO A 107 -25.71 -3.47 -5.05
C PRO A 107 -26.06 -4.51 -6.14
N LEU A 108 -25.17 -5.43 -6.52
CA LEU A 108 -25.51 -6.52 -7.46
C LEU A 108 -26.56 -7.49 -6.91
N ARG A 109 -26.42 -7.91 -5.64
CA ARG A 109 -27.44 -8.67 -4.91
C ARG A 109 -28.76 -7.92 -4.81
N TYR A 110 -28.68 -6.61 -4.60
CA TYR A 110 -29.83 -5.74 -4.39
C TYR A 110 -30.61 -5.42 -5.68
N ASN A 111 -29.93 -5.26 -6.81
CA ASN A 111 -30.60 -5.06 -8.11
C ASN A 111 -31.34 -6.30 -8.62
N TYR A 112 -31.04 -7.49 -8.06
CA TYR A 112 -31.80 -8.70 -8.33
C TYR A 112 -33.11 -8.76 -7.49
N ASP A 113 -33.23 -7.95 -6.44
CA ASP A 113 -34.32 -8.01 -5.46
C ASP A 113 -34.89 -6.59 -5.20
N THR A 114 -35.66 -6.09 -6.16
CA THR A 114 -36.69 -5.03 -6.07
C THR A 114 -36.53 -3.91 -4.99
N GLY A 115 -36.11 -2.71 -5.44
CA GLY A 115 -36.70 -1.40 -5.11
C GLY A 115 -36.97 -0.98 -3.65
N THR A 116 -35.97 -0.43 -2.94
CA THR A 116 -36.06 0.39 -1.71
C THR A 116 -34.67 0.86 -1.24
N GLY A 117 -34.26 2.06 -1.69
CA GLY A 117 -33.03 2.68 -1.24
C GLY A 117 -32.92 2.83 0.28
N LYS A 118 -31.66 2.95 0.75
CA LYS A 118 -31.17 3.35 2.09
C LYS A 118 -30.59 2.23 2.99
N VAL A 119 -29.48 1.58 2.61
CA VAL A 119 -28.63 0.91 3.65
C VAL A 119 -27.11 0.97 3.43
N LEU A 120 -26.60 1.61 2.36
CA LEU A 120 -25.19 1.44 1.99
C LEU A 120 -24.16 2.28 2.77
N CYS A 121 -24.58 3.12 3.73
CA CYS A 121 -23.66 4.01 4.47
C CYS A 121 -23.24 3.51 5.85
N PHE A 122 -23.89 2.48 6.41
CA PHE A 122 -23.67 2.08 7.82
C PHE A 122 -22.59 1.01 8.00
N GLY A 123 -22.48 0.03 7.09
CA GLY A 123 -21.50 -1.07 7.19
C GLY A 123 -20.03 -0.66 6.98
N LYS A 124 -19.76 0.33 6.11
CA LYS A 124 -18.39 0.80 5.78
C LYS A 124 -17.64 1.42 6.97
N ASN A 125 -18.37 1.92 7.97
CA ASN A 125 -17.76 2.62 9.11
C ASN A 125 -17.33 1.68 10.25
N VAL A 126 -17.89 0.47 10.37
CA VAL A 126 -17.60 -0.46 11.48
C VAL A 126 -16.39 -1.36 11.16
N LEU A 127 -16.29 -1.87 9.93
CA LEU A 127 -15.19 -2.76 9.53
C LEU A 127 -13.84 -2.02 9.47
N GLN A 128 -13.80 -0.84 8.83
CA GLN A 128 -12.61 0.02 8.77
C GLN A 128 -12.14 0.50 10.16
N LEU A 129 -13.07 0.69 11.10
CA LEU A 129 -12.81 1.19 12.46
C LEU A 129 -12.25 0.08 13.38
N ARG A 130 -12.65 -1.18 13.20
CA ARG A 130 -12.01 -2.32 13.88
C ARG A 130 -10.60 -2.59 13.35
N ILE A 131 -10.38 -2.50 12.04
CA ILE A 131 -9.07 -2.78 11.42
C ILE A 131 -8.05 -1.68 11.71
N THR A 132 -8.44 -0.40 11.62
CA THR A 132 -7.55 0.72 11.99
C THR A 132 -7.16 0.66 13.47
N LYS A 133 -8.09 0.27 14.36
CA LYS A 133 -7.78 0.11 15.79
C LYS A 133 -6.89 -1.10 16.07
N ALA A 134 -7.08 -2.21 15.37
CA ALA A 134 -6.22 -3.39 15.50
C ALA A 134 -4.78 -3.11 15.05
N PHE A 135 -4.59 -2.21 14.08
CA PHE A 135 -3.27 -1.93 13.50
C PHE A 135 -2.53 -0.76 14.16
N ILE A 136 -3.22 0.22 14.76
CA ILE A 136 -2.56 1.25 15.60
C ILE A 136 -2.09 0.65 16.95
N THR A 137 -2.67 -0.49 17.35
CA THR A 137 -2.37 -1.15 18.63
C THR A 137 -1.47 -2.39 18.47
N ALA A 138 -1.06 -2.74 17.25
CA ALA A 138 -0.11 -3.82 16.93
C ALA A 138 1.26 -3.23 16.57
#